data_AF-A0A968ZG86-F1
#
_entry.id   AF-A0A968ZG86-F1
#
_cell.length_a   1.000
_cell.length_b   1.000
_cell.length_c   1.000
_cell.angle_alpha   90.00
_cell.angle_beta   90.00
_cell.angle_gamma   90.00
#
_symmetry.space_group_name_H-M   'P 1'
#
loop_
_entity.id
_entity.type
_entity.pdbx_description
1 polymer ?
#
loop_
_entity_poly.entity_id
_entity_poly.type
_entity_poly.pdbx_seq_one_letter_code
_entity_poly.pdbx_strand_id
1 'polypeptide(L)'
;MHPALSVILFTTASGAGYAMLALLGLFGASGVLSAEPLSGWVAFVASLGTVSFGLVSSTLHLTHPERAWRAFSQWRSSWLSREGVLAVFTFLPAGVYAIGWLFLGELWAVGRLAAQRQRVRDGVRDGDDLCQPEADPRLAQFVDRAGLSRPWASPAARSGSPCGRS
;
A
#
# COMPACT_ATOMS: atom_id res chain seq x y z
N MET A 1 -26.78 -32.83 -23.70
CA MET A 1 -27.07 -32.06 -22.48
C MET A 1 -26.54 -30.65 -22.69
N HIS A 2 -27.38 -29.63 -22.54
CA HIS A 2 -26.91 -28.25 -22.57
C HIS A 2 -26.54 -27.85 -21.14
N PRO A 3 -25.25 -27.59 -20.84
CA PRO A 3 -24.84 -27.18 -19.51
C PRO A 3 -25.52 -25.87 -19.13
N ALA A 4 -25.96 -25.76 -17.88
CA ALA A 4 -26.53 -24.52 -17.38
C ALA A 4 -25.47 -23.42 -17.39
N LEU A 5 -25.80 -22.27 -17.99
CA LEU A 5 -24.88 -21.15 -18.16
C LEU A 5 -24.36 -20.61 -16.81
N SER A 6 -25.14 -20.78 -15.73
CA SER A 6 -24.74 -20.49 -14.35
C SER A 6 -23.56 -21.32 -13.85
N VAL A 7 -23.44 -22.58 -14.26
CA VAL A 7 -22.32 -23.46 -13.86
C VAL A 7 -21.04 -23.03 -14.55
N ILE A 8 -21.14 -22.67 -15.83
CA ILE A 8 -19.99 -22.16 -16.59
C ILE A 8 -19.53 -20.83 -15.99
N LEU A 9 -20.44 -19.89 -15.75
CA LEU A 9 -20.12 -18.60 -15.12
C LEU A 9 -19.56 -18.76 -13.71
N PHE A 10 -20.15 -19.64 -12.90
CA PHE A 10 -19.65 -19.95 -11.56
C PHE A 10 -18.18 -20.38 -11.63
N THR A 11 -17.89 -21.43 -12.40
CA THR A 11 -16.55 -22.04 -12.44
C THR A 11 -15.50 -21.13 -13.05
N THR A 12 -15.81 -20.39 -14.13
CA THR A 12 -14.85 -19.44 -14.72
C THR A 12 -14.62 -18.23 -13.83
N ALA A 13 -15.66 -17.61 -13.29
CA ALA A 13 -15.51 -16.43 -12.43
C ALA A 13 -14.81 -16.76 -11.11
N SER A 14 -15.22 -17.84 -10.42
CA SER A 14 -14.55 -18.24 -9.18
C SER A 14 -13.11 -18.69 -9.44
N GLY A 15 -12.86 -19.42 -10.54
CA GLY A 15 -11.52 -19.83 -10.93
C GLY A 15 -10.59 -18.63 -11.21
N ALA A 16 -11.06 -17.65 -11.98
CA ALA A 16 -10.31 -16.43 -12.28
C ALA A 16 -10.04 -15.61 -11.00
N GLY A 17 -11.04 -15.48 -10.13
CA GLY A 17 -10.91 -14.77 -8.86
C GLY A 17 -9.87 -15.42 -7.94
N TYR A 18 -9.91 -16.75 -7.75
CA TYR A 18 -8.91 -17.45 -6.94
C TYR A 18 -7.52 -17.44 -7.56
N ALA A 19 -7.40 -17.60 -8.88
CA ALA A 19 -6.11 -17.51 -9.57
C ALA A 19 -5.49 -16.13 -9.36
N MET A 20 -6.27 -15.07 -9.53
CA MET A 20 -5.80 -13.70 -9.31
C MET A 20 -5.40 -13.44 -7.85
N LEU A 21 -6.18 -13.96 -6.89
CA LEU A 21 -5.86 -13.85 -5.47
C LEU A 21 -4.57 -14.62 -5.10
N ALA A 22 -4.38 -15.81 -5.67
CA ALA A 22 -3.18 -16.61 -5.48
C ALA A 22 -1.93 -15.95 -6.08
N LEU A 23 -2.04 -15.38 -7.29
CA LEU A 23 -0.96 -14.62 -7.92
C LEU A 23 -0.63 -13.36 -7.12
N LEU A 24 -1.64 -12.65 -6.61
CA LEU A 24 -1.45 -11.48 -5.76
C LEU A 24 -0.74 -11.85 -4.44
N GLY A 25 -1.10 -13.00 -3.87
CA GLY A 25 -0.42 -13.61 -2.72
C GLY A 25 1.05 -13.94 -3.01
N LEU A 26 1.29 -14.66 -4.10
CA LEU A 26 2.61 -15.14 -4.47
C LEU A 26 3.56 -14.00 -4.84
N PHE A 27 3.13 -13.10 -5.74
CA PHE A 27 3.99 -12.01 -6.21
C PHE A 27 4.10 -10.86 -5.20
N GLY A 28 3.09 -10.67 -4.35
CA GLY A 28 3.19 -9.73 -3.24
C GLY A 28 4.12 -10.24 -2.14
N ALA A 29 4.07 -11.53 -1.81
CA ALA A 29 5.00 -12.15 -0.87
C ALA A 29 6.44 -12.24 -1.41
N SER A 30 6.63 -12.40 -2.72
CA SER A 30 7.97 -12.43 -3.34
C SER A 30 8.62 -11.05 -3.48
N GLY A 31 7.89 -9.96 -3.18
CA GLY A 31 8.39 -8.59 -3.30
C GLY A 31 8.56 -8.10 -4.74
N VAL A 32 8.09 -8.87 -5.73
CA VAL A 32 8.11 -8.49 -7.15
C VAL A 32 7.10 -7.38 -7.43
N LEU A 33 5.94 -7.42 -6.76
CA LEU A 33 5.02 -6.30 -6.76
C LEU A 33 5.43 -5.29 -5.69
N SER A 34 5.79 -4.08 -6.13
CA SER A 34 5.77 -2.91 -5.25
C SER A 34 4.37 -2.74 -4.69
N ALA A 35 4.25 -2.55 -3.37
CA ALA A 35 2.99 -2.24 -2.71
C ALA A 35 2.56 -0.80 -3.05
N GLU A 36 2.28 -0.53 -4.32
CA GLU A 36 1.48 0.62 -4.66
C GLU A 36 0.07 0.36 -4.12
N PRO A 37 -0.46 1.25 -3.27
CA PRO A 37 -1.71 0.97 -2.55
C PRO A 37 -2.86 0.69 -3.50
N LEU A 38 -2.99 1.51 -4.53
CA LEU A 38 -4.14 1.49 -5.42
C LEU A 38 -4.21 0.19 -6.23
N SER A 39 -3.09 -0.24 -6.82
CA SER A 39 -3.05 -1.44 -7.66
C SER A 39 -3.27 -2.72 -6.83
N GLY A 40 -2.69 -2.78 -5.63
CA GLY A 40 -2.91 -3.89 -4.68
C GLY A 40 -4.37 -3.98 -4.22
N TRP A 41 -4.97 -2.85 -3.81
CA TRP A 41 -6.37 -2.79 -3.42
C TRP A 41 -7.32 -3.12 -4.57
N VAL A 42 -7.08 -2.59 -5.77
CA VAL A 42 -7.90 -2.89 -6.96
C VAL A 42 -7.83 -4.38 -7.30
N ALA A 43 -6.64 -4.99 -7.31
CA ALA A 43 -6.49 -6.41 -7.59
C ALA A 43 -7.16 -7.30 -6.52
N PHE A 44 -7.07 -6.90 -5.25
CA PHE A 44 -7.71 -7.61 -4.15
C PHE A 44 -9.26 -7.52 -4.22
N VAL A 45 -9.80 -6.32 -4.44
CA VAL A 45 -11.26 -6.14 -4.58
C VAL A 45 -11.77 -6.82 -5.84
N ALA A 46 -11.04 -6.73 -6.97
CA ALA A 46 -11.42 -7.39 -8.21
C ALA A 46 -11.42 -8.93 -8.08
N SER A 47 -10.41 -9.51 -7.42
CA SER A 47 -10.36 -10.96 -7.18
C SER A 47 -11.52 -11.43 -6.30
N LEU A 48 -11.73 -10.81 -5.13
CA LEU A 48 -12.87 -11.15 -4.25
C LEU A 48 -14.22 -10.90 -4.91
N GLY A 49 -14.35 -9.82 -5.67
CA GLY A 49 -15.55 -9.49 -6.44
C GLY A 49 -15.86 -10.55 -7.49
N THR A 50 -14.84 -11.04 -8.19
CA THR A 50 -15.00 -12.08 -9.22
C THR A 50 -15.37 -13.44 -8.58
N VAL A 51 -14.76 -13.80 -7.44
CA VAL A 51 -15.17 -14.99 -6.67
C VAL A 51 -16.62 -14.88 -6.21
N SER A 52 -17.00 -13.73 -5.66
CA SER A 52 -18.35 -13.48 -5.16
C SER A 52 -19.38 -13.52 -6.29
N PHE A 53 -19.05 -12.94 -7.45
CA PHE A 53 -19.88 -12.99 -8.65
C PHE A 53 -20.13 -14.43 -9.12
N GLY A 54 -19.09 -15.27 -9.12
CA GLY A 54 -19.23 -16.69 -9.41
C GLY A 54 -20.16 -17.40 -8.42
N LEU A 55 -19.93 -17.22 -7.11
CA LEU A 55 -20.75 -17.83 -6.06
C LEU A 55 -22.22 -17.41 -6.16
N VAL A 56 -22.49 -16.12 -6.38
CA VAL A 56 -23.86 -15.62 -6.57
C VAL A 56 -24.48 -16.25 -7.83
N SER A 57 -23.74 -16.33 -8.94
CA SER A 57 -24.23 -16.98 -10.17
C SER A 57 -24.70 -18.42 -9.94
N SER A 58 -24.03 -19.17 -9.05
CA SER A 58 -24.46 -20.54 -8.69
C SER A 58 -25.83 -20.57 -8.00
N THR A 59 -26.14 -19.57 -7.19
CA THR A 59 -27.41 -19.48 -6.45
C THR A 59 -28.58 -19.02 -7.32
N LEU A 60 -28.32 -18.30 -8.41
CA LEU A 60 -29.36 -17.81 -9.32
C LEU A 60 -30.08 -18.92 -10.09
N HIS A 61 -29.50 -20.12 -10.16
CA HIS A 61 -30.17 -21.30 -10.71
C HIS A 61 -31.09 -22.00 -9.69
N LEU A 62 -31.00 -21.66 -8.40
CA LEU A 62 -31.84 -22.26 -7.37
C LEU A 62 -33.24 -21.65 -7.41
N THR A 63 -34.25 -22.51 -7.43
CA THR A 63 -35.67 -22.10 -7.41
C THR A 63 -36.07 -21.41 -6.09
N HIS A 64 -35.28 -21.59 -5.01
CA HIS A 64 -35.50 -21.01 -3.68
C HIS A 64 -34.17 -20.56 -3.05
N PRO A 65 -33.61 -19.41 -3.47
CA PRO A 65 -32.30 -18.93 -2.99
C PRO A 65 -32.27 -18.65 -1.48
N GLU A 66 -33.41 -18.33 -0.88
CA GLU A 66 -33.61 -18.19 0.58
C GLU A 66 -33.19 -19.43 1.40
N ARG A 67 -33.17 -20.61 0.78
CA ARG A 67 -32.81 -21.88 1.44
C ARG A 67 -31.33 -22.23 1.25
N ALA A 68 -30.57 -21.44 0.48
CA ALA A 68 -29.14 -21.68 0.27
C ALA A 68 -28.38 -21.70 1.60
N TRP A 69 -28.80 -20.91 2.59
CA TRP A 69 -28.20 -20.91 3.92
C TRP A 69 -28.28 -22.29 4.62
N ARG A 70 -29.36 -23.06 4.39
CA ARG A 70 -29.51 -24.42 4.94
C ARG A 70 -28.58 -25.42 4.27
N ALA A 71 -28.09 -25.14 3.06
CA ALA A 71 -27.10 -25.99 2.42
C ALA A 71 -25.76 -25.92 3.17
N PHE A 72 -25.42 -24.78 3.76
CA PHE A 72 -24.19 -24.63 4.56
C PHE A 72 -24.21 -25.43 5.86
N SER A 73 -25.38 -25.64 6.48
CA SER A 73 -25.48 -26.44 7.71
C SER A 73 -25.31 -27.96 7.47
N GLN A 74 -25.46 -28.43 6.22
CA GLN A 74 -25.26 -29.83 5.82
C GLN A 74 -23.85 -30.13 5.26
N TRP A 75 -22.83 -29.44 5.77
CA TRP A 75 -21.44 -29.59 5.29
C TRP A 75 -20.83 -30.99 5.54
N ARG A 76 -21.33 -31.74 6.53
CA ARG A 76 -20.84 -33.09 6.81
C ARG A 76 -21.37 -34.13 5.83
N SER A 77 -22.62 -34.02 5.39
CA SER A 77 -23.30 -35.05 4.59
C SER A 77 -23.21 -34.82 3.09
N SER A 78 -23.01 -33.59 2.62
CA SER A 78 -22.94 -33.29 1.19
C SER A 78 -21.57 -32.78 0.76
N TRP A 79 -21.04 -33.35 -0.32
CA TRP A 79 -19.78 -32.94 -0.94
C TRP A 79 -19.86 -31.52 -1.50
N LEU A 80 -20.99 -31.18 -2.14
CA LEU A 80 -21.25 -29.85 -2.70
C LEU A 80 -21.25 -28.75 -1.64
N SER A 81 -21.76 -29.00 -0.43
CA SER A 81 -21.69 -28.04 0.68
C SER A 81 -20.25 -27.83 1.16
N ARG A 82 -19.41 -28.88 1.17
CA ARG A 82 -17.99 -28.74 1.56
C ARG A 82 -17.23 -27.84 0.59
N GLU A 83 -17.47 -27.98 -0.71
CA GLU A 83 -16.83 -27.12 -1.71
C GLU A 83 -17.24 -25.66 -1.53
N GLY A 84 -18.54 -25.40 -1.29
CA GLY A 84 -19.03 -24.05 -1.01
C GLY A 84 -18.47 -23.47 0.30
N VAL A 85 -18.39 -24.27 1.37
CA VAL A 85 -17.80 -23.86 2.64
C VAL A 85 -16.31 -23.55 2.49
N LEU A 86 -15.55 -24.39 1.80
CA LEU A 86 -14.13 -24.16 1.55
C LEU A 86 -13.89 -22.89 0.72
N ALA A 87 -14.73 -22.66 -0.29
CA ALA A 87 -14.71 -21.44 -1.10
C ALA A 87 -14.94 -20.18 -0.24
N VAL A 88 -15.88 -20.21 0.70
CA VAL A 88 -16.06 -19.07 1.62
C VAL A 88 -14.91 -18.97 2.61
N PHE A 89 -14.40 -20.11 3.10
CA PHE A 89 -13.30 -20.15 4.07
C PHE A 89 -12.01 -19.53 3.53
N THR A 90 -11.75 -19.61 2.21
CA THR A 90 -10.60 -18.94 1.57
C THR A 90 -10.59 -17.41 1.72
N PHE A 91 -11.71 -16.77 2.08
CA PHE A 91 -11.76 -15.33 2.36
C PHE A 91 -11.02 -14.96 3.66
N LEU A 92 -10.93 -15.87 4.64
CA LEU A 92 -10.18 -15.63 5.88
C LEU A 92 -8.68 -15.42 5.64
N PRO A 93 -7.93 -16.39 5.07
CA PRO A 93 -6.50 -16.21 4.82
C PRO A 93 -6.25 -15.06 3.83
N ALA A 94 -7.15 -14.83 2.87
CA ALA A 94 -7.09 -13.69 1.97
C ALA A 94 -7.17 -12.35 2.71
N GLY A 95 -8.10 -12.21 3.65
CA GLY A 95 -8.26 -11.01 4.46
C GLY A 95 -7.07 -10.77 5.39
N VAL A 96 -6.56 -11.81 6.04
CA VAL A 96 -5.34 -11.73 6.86
C VAL A 96 -4.15 -11.28 6.02
N TYR A 97 -3.99 -11.85 4.83
CA TYR A 97 -2.94 -11.44 3.89
C TYR A 97 -3.08 -9.97 3.47
N ALA A 98 -4.29 -9.51 3.13
CA ALA A 98 -4.53 -8.12 2.76
C ALA A 98 -4.20 -7.14 3.91
N ILE A 99 -4.56 -7.47 5.15
CA ILE A 99 -4.23 -6.64 6.31
C ILE A 99 -2.69 -6.55 6.49
N GLY A 100 -1.99 -7.69 6.42
CA GLY A 100 -0.54 -7.71 6.59
C GLY A 100 0.23 -7.05 5.45
N TRP A 101 -0.20 -7.27 4.20
CA TRP A 101 0.55 -6.86 3.02
C TRP A 101 0.14 -5.47 2.50
N LEU A 102 -1.15 -5.16 2.42
CA LEU A 102 -1.63 -3.86 1.93
C LEU A 102 -1.67 -2.82 3.05
N PHE A 103 -2.21 -3.16 4.22
CA PHE A 103 -2.44 -2.19 5.29
C PHE A 103 -1.16 -1.88 6.10
N LEU A 104 -0.48 -2.92 6.59
CA LEU A 104 0.84 -2.75 7.21
C LEU A 104 1.88 -2.30 6.17
N GLY A 105 1.73 -2.80 4.94
CA GLY A 105 2.21 -2.25 3.67
C GLY A 105 2.40 -0.73 3.63
N GLU A 106 1.26 -0.07 3.58
CA GLU A 106 1.17 1.37 3.52
C GLU A 106 1.79 2.06 4.72
N LEU A 107 1.60 1.53 5.93
CA LEU A 107 2.15 2.12 7.15
C LEU A 107 3.69 2.21 7.10
N TRP A 108 4.36 1.13 6.68
CA TRP A 108 5.82 1.21 6.50
C TRP A 108 6.22 2.07 5.31
N ALA A 109 5.40 2.15 4.25
CA ALA A 109 5.70 2.99 3.08
C ALA A 109 5.67 4.48 3.44
N VAL A 110 4.64 4.90 4.19
CA VAL A 110 4.53 6.26 4.74
C VAL A 110 5.68 6.55 5.69
N GLY A 111 6.06 5.59 6.53
CA GLY A 111 7.24 5.69 7.39
C GLY A 111 8.53 5.93 6.60
N ARG A 112 8.75 5.21 5.49
CA ARG A 112 9.91 5.41 4.61
C ARG A 112 9.89 6.78 3.91
N LEU A 113 8.74 7.25 3.46
CA LEU A 113 8.59 8.59 2.87
C LEU A 113 8.84 9.70 3.89
N ALA A 114 8.35 9.54 5.12
CA ALA A 114 8.61 10.47 6.22
C ALA A 114 10.11 10.48 6.58
N ALA A 115 10.73 9.31 6.70
CA ALA A 115 12.16 9.18 6.93
C ALA A 115 13.00 9.77 5.79
N GLN A 116 12.56 9.61 4.53
CA GLN A 116 13.25 10.18 3.38
C GLN A 116 13.13 11.71 3.34
N ARG A 117 11.98 12.27 3.74
CA ARG A 117 11.83 13.72 3.93
C ARG A 117 12.77 14.25 5.01
N GLN A 118 12.93 13.51 6.11
CA GLN A 118 13.88 13.88 7.16
C GLN A 118 15.32 13.86 6.64
N ARG A 119 15.74 12.78 5.98
CA ARG A 119 17.07 12.67 5.33
C ARG A 119 17.39 13.84 4.41
N VAL A 120 16.42 14.25 3.57
CA VAL A 120 16.60 15.39 2.66
C VAL A 120 16.70 16.70 3.45
N ARG A 121 15.89 16.88 4.49
CA ARG A 121 15.91 18.08 5.33
C ARG A 121 17.21 18.22 6.13
N ASP A 122 17.74 17.09 6.62
CA ASP A 122 19.01 17.04 7.34
C ASP A 122 20.17 17.36 6.38
N GLY A 123 20.15 16.81 5.16
CA GLY A 123 21.15 17.15 4.14
C GLY A 123 21.13 18.62 3.70
N VAL A 124 19.96 19.27 3.70
CA VAL A 124 19.87 20.73 3.47
C VAL A 124 20.50 21.50 4.65
N ARG A 125 20.19 21.09 5.89
CA ARG A 125 20.71 21.75 7.09
C ARG A 125 22.23 21.63 7.20
N ASP A 126 22.79 20.45 6.92
CA ASP A 126 24.25 20.24 6.87
C ASP A 126 24.90 21.13 5.79
N GLY A 127 24.23 21.32 4.65
CA GLY A 127 24.69 22.23 3.60
C GLY A 127 24.74 23.70 4.04
N ASP A 128 23.76 24.14 4.83
CA ASP A 128 23.74 25.48 5.41
C ASP A 128 24.85 25.68 6.44
N ASP A 129 25.19 24.63 7.20
CA ASP A 129 26.25 24.66 8.22
C ASP A 129 27.66 24.76 7.57
N LEU A 130 27.89 24.10 6.44
CA LEU A 130 29.15 24.24 5.67
C LEU A 130 29.33 25.65 5.07
N CYS A 131 28.23 26.40 4.93
CA CYS A 131 28.19 27.77 4.44
C CYS A 131 28.34 28.82 5.56
N GLN A 132 28.30 28.43 6.83
CA GLN A 132 28.53 29.37 7.93
C GLN A 132 30.01 29.79 7.91
N PRO A 133 30.33 31.06 7.66
CA PRO A 133 31.68 31.54 7.90
C PRO A 133 31.92 31.44 9.40
N GLU A 134 32.94 30.69 9.80
CA GLU A 134 33.38 30.60 11.20
C GLU A 134 33.78 32.00 11.67
N ALA A 135 32.82 32.74 12.24
CA ALA A 135 33.00 34.11 12.65
C ALA A 135 33.90 34.11 13.88
N ASP A 136 35.19 34.42 13.69
CA ASP A 136 36.13 34.51 14.81
C ASP A 136 35.57 35.46 15.88
N PRO A 137 35.26 34.96 17.09
CA PRO A 137 34.61 35.73 18.14
C PRO A 137 35.47 36.92 18.61
N ARG A 138 36.79 36.87 18.41
CA ARG A 138 37.69 37.99 18.71
C ARG A 138 37.53 39.13 17.72
N LEU A 139 37.31 38.80 16.45
CA LEU A 139 37.08 39.78 15.39
C LEU A 139 35.73 40.49 15.57
N ALA A 140 34.69 39.73 15.97
CA ALA A 140 33.37 40.30 16.28
C ALA A 140 33.42 41.28 17.46
N GLN A 141 34.14 40.95 18.54
CA GLN A 141 34.33 41.85 19.67
C GLN A 141 35.13 43.10 19.32
N PHE A 142 36.15 42.99 18.46
CA PHE A 142 36.94 44.14 18.05
C PHE A 142 36.11 45.15 17.24
N VAL A 143 35.29 44.66 16.29
CA VAL A 143 34.42 45.50 15.44
C VAL A 143 33.36 46.23 16.27
N ASP A 144 32.69 45.55 17.22
CA ASP A 144 31.73 46.19 18.14
C ASP A 144 32.42 47.27 19.00
N ARG A 145 33.62 46.99 19.52
CA ARG A 145 34.36 47.93 20.38
C ARG A 145 34.91 49.13 19.60
N ALA A 146 35.19 48.95 18.31
CA ALA A 146 35.60 50.01 17.40
C ALA A 146 34.42 50.85 16.86
N GLY A 147 33.17 50.50 17.18
CA GLY A 147 31.97 51.19 16.68
C GLY A 147 31.76 51.05 15.17
N LEU A 148 32.34 50.02 14.54
CA LEU A 148 32.24 49.78 13.11
C LEU A 148 31.00 48.93 12.80
N SER A 149 30.30 49.25 11.71
CA SER A 149 29.20 48.41 11.23
C SER A 149 29.75 47.09 10.69
N ARG A 150 29.13 45.96 11.05
CA ARG A 150 29.56 44.63 10.58
C ARG A 150 29.31 44.52 9.06
N PRO A 151 30.36 44.47 8.22
CA PRO A 151 30.19 44.56 6.76
C PRO A 151 29.47 43.33 6.16
N TRP A 152 29.51 42.19 6.85
CA TRP A 152 28.86 40.94 6.46
C TRP A 152 27.42 40.80 6.96
N ALA A 153 26.92 41.72 7.79
CA ALA A 153 25.53 41.71 8.28
C ALA A 153 24.51 42.22 7.23
N SER A 154 24.84 42.11 5.95
CA SER A 154 23.97 42.53 4.86
C SER A 154 22.77 41.57 4.74
N PRO A 155 21.52 42.07 4.56
CA PRO A 155 20.31 41.25 4.49
C PRO A 155 20.17 40.40 3.20
N ALA A 156 21.26 40.24 2.44
CA ALA A 156 21.31 39.62 1.11
C ALA A 156 21.68 38.12 1.13
N ALA A 157 21.83 37.49 2.30
CA ALA A 157 21.87 36.03 2.42
C ALA A 157 20.46 35.40 2.29
N ARG A 158 19.70 35.84 1.27
CA ARG A 158 18.32 35.41 0.99
C ARG A 158 18.13 34.86 -0.42
N SER A 159 19.15 34.88 -1.27
CA SER A 159 19.11 34.17 -2.56
C SER A 159 19.73 32.79 -2.35
N GLY A 160 18.90 31.74 -2.45
CA GLY A 160 19.23 30.33 -2.21
C GLY A 160 20.20 29.70 -3.21
N SER A 161 21.32 30.34 -3.50
CA SER A 161 22.44 29.74 -4.21
C SER A 161 23.37 29.02 -3.21
N PRO A 162 23.71 27.74 -3.43
CA PRO A 162 24.73 27.04 -2.64
C PRO A 162 26.03 27.85 -2.70
N CYS A 163 26.65 28.11 -1.55
CA CYS A 163 27.83 28.96 -1.47
C CYS A 163 28.91 28.51 -2.46
N GLY A 164 29.47 29.48 -3.19
CA GLY A 164 30.70 29.27 -3.93
C GLY A 164 30.56 28.37 -5.17
N ARG A 165 29.68 28.71 -6.10
CA ARG A 165 30.01 28.52 -7.51
C ARG A 165 29.95 29.88 -8.21
N SER A 166 31.10 30.55 -8.19
CA SER A 166 31.48 31.53 -9.22
C SER A 166 31.74 30.83 -10.54
#